data_AF-A0A6G6X037-F1
#
_entry.id   AF-A0A6G6X037-F1
#
_cell.length_a   1.000
_cell.length_b   1.000
_cell.length_c   1.000
_cell.angle_alpha   90.00
_cell.angle_beta   90.00
_cell.angle_gamma   90.00
#
_symmetry.space_group_name_H-M   'P 1'
#
loop_
_entity.id
_entity.type
_entity.pdbx_description
1 polymer ?
#
loop_
_entity_poly.entity_id
_entity_poly.type
_entity_poly.pdbx_seq_one_letter_code
_entity_poly.pdbx_strand_id
1 'polypeptide(L)' 'MFFSFGNILGALIFLTLGLLGLAIFRRFVYPLLSAQYEKAKATATQGKDPARTARLVYLVSMLLLPLLGFLLGGLVLKW' A
#
# COMPACT_ATOMS: atom_id res chain seq x y z
N MET A 1 -21.59 -6.98 18.03
CA MET A 1 -21.34 -5.60 17.58
C MET A 1 -20.08 -5.64 16.72
N PHE A 2 -20.15 -5.35 15.41
CA PHE A 2 -18.98 -5.36 14.51
C PHE A 2 -18.04 -4.16 14.70
N PHE A 3 -18.37 -3.27 15.64
CA PHE A 3 -17.60 -2.10 16.02
C PHE A 3 -17.12 -2.29 17.45
N SER A 4 -15.82 -2.58 17.62
CA SER A 4 -15.14 -2.57 18.92
C SER A 4 -13.94 -1.62 18.89
N PHE A 5 -13.48 -1.19 20.06
CA PHE A 5 -12.28 -0.36 20.18
C PHE A 5 -11.06 -1.04 19.52
N GLY A 6 -10.94 -2.37 19.65
CA GLY A 6 -9.90 -3.15 19.00
C GLY A 6 -9.94 -3.10 17.47
N ASN A 7 -11.13 -3.11 16.85
CA ASN A 7 -11.26 -2.95 15.40
C ASN A 7 -10.77 -1.57 14.93
N ILE A 8 -11.13 -0.50 15.66
CA ILE A 8 -10.70 0.86 15.31
C ILE A 8 -9.19 1.01 15.47
N LEU A 9 -8.64 0.52 16.58
CA LEU A 9 -7.20 0.59 16.84
C LEU A 9 -6.40 -0.22 15.81
N GLY A 10 -6.87 -1.42 15.45
CA GLY A 10 -6.27 -2.23 14.39
C GLY A 10 -6.27 -1.52 13.03
N ALA A 11 -7.36 -0.84 12.68
CA ALA A 11 -7.44 -0.05 11.44
C ALA A 11 -6.41 1.09 11.41
N LEU A 12 -6.22 1.81 12.52
CA LEU A 12 -5.24 2.90 12.63
C LEU A 12 -3.79 2.40 12.55
N ILE A 13 -3.47 1.27 13.19
CA ILE A 13 -2.14 0.65 13.13
C ILE A 13 -1.81 0.26 11.69
N PHE A 14 -2.73 -0.44 11.02
CA PHE A 14 -2.51 -0.89 9.65
C PHE A 14 -2.54 0.27 8.64
N LEU A 15 -3.30 1.33 8.89
CA LEU A 15 -3.22 2.57 8.11
C LEU A 15 -1.82 3.18 8.21
N THR A 16 -1.26 3.22 9.42
CA THR A 16 0.11 3.73 9.64
C THR A 16 1.13 2.87 8.89
N LEU A 17 0.99 1.53 8.93
CA LEU A 17 1.82 0.62 8.13
C LEU A 17 1.65 0.84 6.63
N GLY A 18 0.42 1.05 6.16
CA GLY A 18 0.11 1.35 4.76
C GLY A 18 0.77 2.65 4.29
N LEU A 19 0.73 3.70 5.12
CA LEU A 19 1.41 4.98 4.87
C LEU A 19 2.93 4.80 4.80
N LEU A 20 3.53 4.07 5.74
CA LEU A 20 4.96 3.78 5.73
C LEU A 20 5.37 2.99 4.49
N GLY A 21 4.62 1.94 4.13
CA GLY A 21 4.86 1.16 2.92
C GLY A 21 4.77 2.02 1.65
N LEU A 22 3.78 2.92 1.57
CA LEU A 22 3.64 3.85 0.45
C LEU A 22 4.79 4.86 0.38
N ALA A 23 5.24 5.36 1.54
CA ALA A 23 6.38 6.28 1.61
C ALA A 23 7.68 5.62 1.15
N ILE A 24 7.94 4.39 1.62
CA ILE A 24 9.09 3.57 1.19
C ILE A 24 9.01 3.30 -0.31
N PHE A 25 7.85 2.88 -0.83
CA PHE A 25 7.66 2.64 -2.25
C PHE A 25 7.95 3.89 -3.08
N ARG A 26 7.41 5.05 -2.69
CA ARG A 26 7.66 6.33 -3.36
C ARG A 26 9.13 6.74 -3.33
N ARG A 27 9.82 6.49 -2.22
CA ARG A 27 11.22 6.91 -2.05
C ARG A 27 12.20 6.01 -2.78
N PHE A 28 11.99 4.69 -2.78
CA PHE A 28 12.98 3.72 -3.24
C PHE A 28 12.58 2.96 -4.50
N VAL A 29 11.32 2.57 -4.63
CA VAL A 29 10.88 1.66 -5.70
C VAL A 29 10.40 2.43 -6.94
N TYR A 30 9.60 3.48 -6.74
CA TYR A 30 9.09 4.32 -7.82
C TYR A 30 10.19 4.93 -8.71
N PRO A 31 11.28 5.54 -8.18
CA PRO A 31 12.33 6.10 -9.05
C PRO A 31 13.00 5.03 -9.91
N LEU A 32 13.20 3.82 -9.38
CA LEU A 32 13.78 2.70 -10.12
C LEU A 32 12.85 2.24 -11.25
N LEU A 33 11.56 2.06 -10.95
CA LEU A 33 10.55 1.69 -11.96
C LEU A 33 10.41 2.75 -13.05
N SER A 34 10.39 4.04 -12.67
CA SER A 34 10.32 5.15 -13.62
C SER A 34 11.55 5.18 -14.52
N ALA A 35 12.75 5.03 -13.97
CA ALA A 35 13.97 5.01 -14.75
C ALA A 35 14.03 3.83 -15.73
N GLN A 36 13.55 2.65 -15.32
CA GLN A 36 13.45 1.49 -16.22
C GLN A 36 12.42 1.70 -17.33
N TYR A 37 11.28 2.31 -17.02
CA TYR A 37 10.23 2.59 -17.99
C TYR A 37 10.69 3.61 -19.05
N GLU A 38 11.35 4.69 -18.63
CA GLU A 38 11.91 5.68 -19.56
C GLU A 38 12.99 5.06 -20.47
N LYS A 39 13.83 4.17 -19.94
CA LYS A 39 14.81 3.41 -20.75
C LYS A 39 14.13 2.49 -21.77
N ALA A 40 13.08 1.77 -21.36
CA ALA A 40 12.34 0.88 -22.25
C ALA A 40 11.65 1.64 -23.39
N LYS A 41 11.08 2.81 -23.06
CA LYS A 41 10.48 3.72 -24.05
C LYS A 41 11.52 4.21 -25.07
N ALA A 42 12.72 4.56 -24.62
CA ALA A 42 13.82 4.98 -25.49
C ALA A 42 14.28 3.87 -26.45
N THR A 43 14.14 2.60 -26.08
CA THR A 43 14.54 1.45 -26.91
C THR A 43 13.37 0.83 -27.69
N ALA A 44 12.21 1.48 -27.72
CA ALA A 44 10.97 0.96 -28.31
C ALA A 44 10.54 -0.42 -27.77
N THR A 45 10.94 -0.75 -26.54
CA THR A 45 10.55 -1.99 -25.86
C THR A 45 9.36 -1.76 -24.93
N GLN A 46 8.50 -2.77 -24.78
CA GLN A 46 7.30 -2.66 -23.95
C GLN A 46 7.66 -2.84 -22.46
N GLY A 47 7.93 -1.74 -21.77
CA GLY A 47 8.18 -1.71 -20.33
C GLY A 47 6.89 -1.81 -19.50
N LYS A 48 6.99 -2.31 -18.26
CA LYS A 48 5.87 -2.28 -17.30
C LYS A 48 5.54 -0.84 -16.93
N ASP A 49 4.28 -0.45 -17.00
CA ASP A 49 3.82 0.89 -16.66
C ASP A 49 3.97 1.16 -15.14
N PRO A 50 4.83 2.11 -14.73
CA PRO A 50 5.03 2.45 -13.32
C PRO A 50 3.78 3.05 -12.67
N ALA A 51 2.90 3.70 -13.44
CA ALA A 51 1.67 4.29 -12.93
C ALA A 51 0.66 3.22 -12.49
N ARG A 52 0.55 2.11 -13.23
CA ARG A 52 -0.28 0.96 -12.83
C ARG A 52 0.21 0.35 -11.52
N THR A 53 1.52 0.14 -11.42
CA THR A 53 2.14 -0.41 -10.19
C THR A 53 1.93 0.52 -9.00
N ALA A 54 2.15 1.82 -9.17
CA ALA A 54 1.91 2.82 -8.12
C ALA A 54 0.44 2.86 -7.67
N ARG A 55 -0.51 2.73 -8.61
CA ARG A 55 -1.95 2.68 -8.29
C ARG A 55 -2.31 1.44 -7.47
N LEU A 56 -1.73 0.27 -7.80
CA LEU A 56 -1.93 -0.95 -7.01
C LEU A 56 -1.38 -0.79 -5.59
N VAL A 57 -0.15 -0.28 -5.46
CA VAL A 57 0.45 -0.05 -4.13
C VAL A 57 -0.38 0.94 -3.32
N TYR A 58 -0.87 2.01 -3.94
CA TYR A 58 -1.78 2.95 -3.28
C TYR A 58 -3.06 2.26 -2.80
N LEU A 59 -3.69 1.43 -3.63
CA LEU A 59 -4.92 0.70 -3.28
C LEU A 59 -4.69 -0.26 -2.11
N VAL A 60 -3.59 -1.03 -2.16
CA VAL A 60 -3.23 -1.95 -1.07
C VAL A 60 -2.95 -1.18 0.22
N SER A 61 -2.16 -0.11 0.14
CA SER A 61 -1.76 0.69 1.30
C SER A 61 -2.89 1.48 1.95
N MET A 62 -3.74 2.12 1.15
CA MET A 62 -4.76 3.05 1.67
C MET A 62 -6.11 2.40 1.91
N LEU A 63 -6.42 1.28 1.25
CA LEU A 63 -7.71 0.62 1.38
C LEU A 63 -7.58 -0.74 2.03
N LEU A 64 -6.81 -1.65 1.42
CA LEU A 64 -6.78 -3.05 1.88
C LEU A 64 -6.13 -3.20 3.26
N LEU A 65 -5.01 -2.52 3.51
CA LEU A 65 -4.34 -2.60 4.80
C LEU A 65 -5.23 -2.10 5.96
N PRO A 66 -5.84 -0.91 5.92
CA PRO A 66 -6.77 -0.47 6.97
C PRO A 66 -7.98 -1.40 7.14
N LEU A 67 -8.54 -1.93 6.05
CA LEU A 67 -9.62 -2.91 6.10
C LEU A 67 -9.19 -4.20 6.82
N LEU A 68 -8.01 -4.72 6.49
CA LEU A 68 -7.44 -5.88 7.17
C LEU A 68 -7.18 -5.58 8.65
N GLY A 69 -6.64 -4.40 8.97
CA GLY A 69 -6.44 -3.95 10.35
C GLY A 69 -7.76 -3.86 11.12
N PHE A 70 -8.82 -3.37 10.48
CA PHE A 70 -10.14 -3.33 11.08
C PHE A 70 -10.67 -4.74 11.38
N LEU A 71 -10.62 -5.65 10.40
CA LEU A 71 -11.13 -7.01 10.54
C LEU A 71 -10.34 -7.83 11.56
N LEU A 72 -9.01 -7.70 11.58
CA LEU A 72 -8.12 -8.42 12.49
C LEU A 72 -8.07 -7.78 13.89
N GLY A 73 -8.28 -6.47 13.98
CA GLY A 73 -8.18 -5.72 15.24
C GLY A 73 -9.12 -6.25 16.32
N GLY A 74 -10.38 -6.57 15.98
CA GLY A 74 -11.32 -7.17 16.94
C GLY A 74 -11.02 -8.62 17.31
N LEU A 75 -10.18 -9.32 16.54
CA LEU A 75 -9.77 -10.71 16.81
C LEU A 75 -8.51 -10.77 17.67
N VAL A 76 -7.55 -9.88 17.41
CA VAL A 76 -6.24 -9.83 18.08
C VAL A 76 -6.29 -9.02 19.36
N LEU A 77 -6.99 -7.89 19.36
CA LEU A 77 -7.13 -6.99 20.51
C LEU A 77 -8.45 -7.29 21.23
N LYS A 78 -8.55 -8.48 21.81
CA LYS A 78 -9.62 -8.82 22.76
C LYS A 78 -9.28 -8.18 24.11
N TRP A 79 -9.67 -6.92 24.27
CA TRP A 79 -9.75 -6.25 25.56
C TRP A 79 -11.21 -6.09 25.96
#